data_AF-A0A959DMB8-F1
#
_entry.id   AF-A0A959DMB8-F1
#
_cell.length_a   1.000
_cell.length_b   1.000
_cell.length_c   1.000
_cell.angle_alpha   90.00
_cell.angle_beta   90.00
_cell.angle_gamma   90.00
#
_symmetry.space_group_name_H-M   'P 1'
#
loop_
_entity.id
_entity.type
_entity.pdbx_description
1 polymer ?
#
loop_
_entity_poly.entity_id
_entity_poly.type
_entity_poly.pdbx_seq_one_letter_code
_entity_poly.pdbx_strand_id
1 'polypeptide(L)'
;ILGGPALGFGLNGKAKFKSSGQEDKEDVNFGSNEDELKTVDFGLAIGGGLGIPASTGLFFIDVRYILGLANLSNEEGTDASTLKNRGVNVALGILFPIGE
;
A
#
# COMPACT_ATOMS: atom_id res chain seq x y z
N ILE A 1 0.24 -0.06 -20.04
CA ILE A 1 1.18 0.00 -18.89
C ILE A 1 0.72 1.14 -18.00
N LEU A 2 0.71 0.93 -16.70
CA LEU A 2 0.33 1.92 -15.69
C LEU A 2 1.56 2.23 -14.83
N GLY A 3 1.73 3.47 -14.44
CA GLY A 3 2.79 3.86 -13.54
C GLY A 3 2.62 5.28 -13.03
N GLY A 4 3.17 5.57 -11.85
CA GLY A 4 3.08 6.90 -11.27
C GLY A 4 3.50 6.94 -9.80
N PRO A 5 3.51 8.15 -9.20
CA PRO A 5 3.71 8.28 -7.77
C PRO A 5 2.59 7.58 -6.99
N ALA A 6 2.91 7.11 -5.79
CA ALA A 6 1.99 6.54 -4.83
C ALA A 6 2.07 7.30 -3.51
N LEU A 7 0.93 7.54 -2.89
CA LEU A 7 0.80 8.11 -1.56
C LEU A 7 -0.10 7.20 -0.73
N GLY A 8 0.39 6.80 0.43
CA GLY A 8 -0.31 5.98 1.41
C GLY A 8 -0.52 6.74 2.71
N PHE A 9 -1.63 6.45 3.38
CA PHE A 9 -1.96 7.00 4.70
C PHE A 9 -2.33 5.85 5.63
N GLY A 10 -1.54 5.64 6.67
CA GLY A 10 -1.75 4.62 7.70
C GLY A 10 -2.88 5.02 8.64
N LEU A 11 -3.87 4.14 8.80
CA LEU A 11 -5.01 4.36 9.69
C LEU A 11 -4.96 3.41 10.89
N ASN A 12 -4.72 2.13 10.62
CA ASN A 12 -4.54 1.07 11.61
C ASN A 12 -3.82 -0.12 10.97
N GLY A 13 -3.24 -1.00 11.80
CA GLY A 13 -2.59 -2.20 11.32
C GLY A 13 -2.49 -3.28 12.40
N LYS A 14 -2.14 -4.49 11.98
CA LYS A 14 -1.75 -5.58 12.90
C LYS A 14 -0.51 -6.27 12.36
N ALA A 15 0.54 -6.32 13.16
CA ALA A 15 1.68 -7.17 12.91
C ALA A 15 1.36 -8.60 13.37
N LYS A 16 1.78 -9.59 12.58
CA LYS A 16 1.60 -11.00 12.91
C LYS A 16 2.93 -11.71 12.85
N PHE A 17 3.33 -12.30 13.96
CA PHE A 17 4.52 -13.12 14.06
C PHE A 17 4.11 -14.57 14.23
N LYS A 18 4.63 -15.46 13.37
CA LYS A 18 4.38 -16.89 13.44
C LYS A 18 5.69 -17.60 13.73
N SER A 19 5.79 -18.24 14.88
CA SER A 19 6.93 -19.07 15.25
C SER A 19 6.46 -20.37 15.90
N SER A 20 6.94 -21.51 15.40
CA SER A 20 6.71 -22.84 15.98
C SER A 20 5.25 -23.16 16.34
N GLY A 21 4.30 -22.76 15.49
CA GLY A 21 2.86 -23.02 15.69
C GLY A 21 2.13 -22.04 16.60
N GLN A 22 2.83 -21.08 17.21
CA GLN A 22 2.24 -19.96 17.94
C GLN A 22 2.13 -18.72 17.04
N GLU A 23 1.01 -18.00 17.16
CA GLU A 23 0.70 -16.78 16.42
C GLU A 23 0.55 -15.63 17.41
N ASP A 24 1.54 -14.74 17.42
CA ASP A 24 1.49 -13.50 18.18
C ASP A 24 0.99 -12.37 17.28
N LYS A 25 0.07 -11.57 17.80
CA LYS A 25 -0.53 -10.43 17.12
C LYS A 25 -0.28 -9.18 17.93
N GLU A 26 0.21 -8.15 17.27
CA GLU A 26 0.43 -6.85 17.86
C GLU A 26 -0.26 -5.79 17.01
N ASP A 27 -0.94 -4.86 17.69
CA ASP A 27 -1.58 -3.74 17.00
C ASP A 27 -0.52 -2.74 16.58
N VAL A 28 -0.58 -2.30 15.32
CA VAL A 28 0.33 -1.32 14.76
C VAL A 28 -0.39 0.03 14.73
N ASN A 29 0.16 0.99 15.47
CA ASN A 29 -0.32 2.35 15.52
C ASN A 29 0.49 3.25 14.58
N PHE A 30 -0.16 4.29 14.07
CA PHE A 30 0.45 5.27 13.19
C PHE A 30 0.46 6.65 13.82
N GLY A 31 1.62 7.30 13.83
CA GLY A 31 1.80 8.61 14.44
C GLY A 31 3.26 9.04 14.47
N SER A 32 3.66 9.68 15.56
CA SER A 32 4.97 10.34 15.70
C SER A 32 5.75 9.87 16.93
N ASN A 33 5.20 8.95 17.72
CA ASN A 33 5.94 8.33 18.83
C ASN A 33 6.94 7.29 18.28
N GLU A 34 8.02 7.02 19.02
CA GLU A 34 9.08 6.11 18.61
C GLU A 34 8.56 4.69 18.30
N ASP A 35 7.62 4.19 19.11
CA ASP A 35 7.00 2.86 18.95
C ASP A 35 5.88 2.81 17.87
N GLU A 36 5.60 3.93 17.21
CA GLU A 36 4.60 4.04 16.15
C GLU A 36 5.26 4.07 14.78
N LEU A 37 4.49 3.73 13.74
CA LEU A 37 4.90 3.95 12.36
C LEU A 37 4.49 5.33 11.87
N LYS A 38 5.29 5.95 11.01
CA LYS A 38 4.91 7.19 10.33
C LYS A 38 3.64 7.00 9.52
N THR A 39 2.72 7.95 9.66
CA THR A 39 1.40 7.90 9.05
C THR A 39 1.43 8.01 7.53
N VAL A 40 2.35 8.80 6.97
CA VAL A 40 2.42 9.06 5.53
C VAL A 40 3.53 8.23 4.89
N ASP A 41 3.19 7.50 3.82
CA ASP A 41 4.13 6.76 2.99
C ASP A 41 4.10 7.31 1.57
N PHE A 42 5.26 7.53 0.96
CA PHE A 42 5.38 7.93 -0.43
C PHE A 42 6.18 6.89 -1.20
N GLY A 43 5.78 6.66 -2.45
CA GLY A 43 6.38 5.61 -3.25
C GLY A 43 6.12 5.74 -4.74
N LEU A 44 6.45 4.68 -5.44
CA LEU A 44 6.19 4.53 -6.87
C LEU A 44 5.33 3.30 -7.10
N ALA A 45 4.32 3.44 -7.95
CA ALA A 45 3.51 2.35 -8.45
C ALA A 45 3.90 2.05 -9.90
N ILE A 46 4.03 0.77 -10.22
CA ILE A 46 4.21 0.28 -11.58
C ILE A 46 3.34 -0.94 -11.81
N GLY A 47 2.72 -1.04 -12.98
CA GLY A 47 1.81 -2.14 -13.25
C GLY A 47 1.22 -2.16 -14.63
N GLY A 48 0.16 -2.94 -14.76
CA GLY A 48 -0.58 -3.11 -15.99
C GLY A 48 -2.03 -3.49 -15.70
N GLY A 49 -2.90 -3.21 -16.65
CA GLY A 49 -4.30 -3.56 -16.57
C GLY A 49 -4.87 -3.90 -17.93
N LEU A 50 -5.99 -4.60 -17.91
CA LEU A 50 -6.78 -4.96 -19.08
C LEU A 50 -8.16 -4.33 -18.95
N GLY A 51 -8.66 -3.78 -20.05
CA GLY A 51 -10.02 -3.27 -20.16
C GLY A 51 -10.85 -4.14 -21.07
N ILE A 52 -12.05 -4.52 -20.64
CA ILE A 52 -13.04 -5.25 -21.44
C ILE A 52 -14.20 -4.28 -21.73
N PRO A 53 -14.40 -3.85 -22.98
CA PRO A 53 -15.54 -3.03 -23.36
C PRO A 53 -16.84 -3.79 -23.08
N ALA A 54 -17.80 -3.09 -22.48
CA ALA A 54 -19.17 -3.57 -22.28
C ALA A 54 -20.16 -2.57 -22.89
N SER A 55 -21.40 -2.99 -23.10
CA SER A 55 -22.42 -2.15 -23.75
C SER A 55 -22.73 -0.84 -23.00
N THR A 56 -22.45 -0.79 -21.70
CA THR A 56 -22.75 0.37 -20.82
C THR A 56 -21.50 1.02 -20.21
N GLY A 57 -20.29 0.59 -20.58
CA GLY A 57 -19.05 1.09 -20.00
C GLY A 57 -17.84 0.21 -20.28
N LEU A 58 -16.78 0.36 -19.49
CA LEU A 58 -15.56 -0.44 -19.59
C LEU A 58 -15.26 -1.10 -18.26
N PHE A 59 -15.29 -2.43 -18.21
CA PHE A 59 -14.76 -3.17 -17.07
C PHE A 59 -13.24 -3.15 -17.15
N PHE A 60 -12.58 -2.98 -16.01
CA PHE A 60 -11.13 -3.09 -15.94
C PHE A 60 -10.69 -3.96 -14.77
N ILE A 61 -9.57 -4.64 -15.00
CA ILE A 61 -8.76 -5.27 -13.97
C ILE A 61 -7.36 -4.67 -14.08
N ASP A 62 -6.75 -4.27 -12.97
CA ASP A 62 -5.36 -3.87 -12.96
C ASP A 62 -4.60 -4.41 -11.75
N VAL A 63 -3.30 -4.61 -11.94
CA VAL A 63 -2.36 -5.07 -10.93
C VAL A 63 -1.18 -4.13 -10.91
N ARG A 64 -0.81 -3.66 -9.73
CA ARG A 64 0.29 -2.71 -9.52
C ARG A 64 1.18 -3.16 -8.38
N TYR A 65 2.48 -3.07 -8.58
CA TYR A 65 3.46 -3.17 -7.51
C TYR A 65 3.76 -1.77 -7.00
N ILE A 66 3.62 -1.58 -5.68
CA ILE A 66 3.91 -0.33 -4.98
C ILE A 66 5.22 -0.52 -4.22
N LEU A 67 6.21 0.29 -4.56
CA LEU A 67 7.48 0.38 -3.85
C LEU A 67 7.47 1.63 -2.97
N GLY A 68 7.36 1.45 -1.65
CA GLY A 68 7.52 2.51 -0.67
C GLY A 68 8.96 3.00 -0.63
N LEU A 69 9.15 4.30 -0.72
CA LEU A 69 10.45 4.96 -0.69
C LEU A 69 10.70 5.66 0.65
N ALA A 70 9.64 5.99 1.38
CA ALA A 70 9.70 6.57 2.72
C ALA A 70 10.24 5.55 3.75
N ASN A 71 10.96 6.06 4.75
CA ASN A 71 11.19 5.31 5.98
C ASN A 71 9.97 5.49 6.89
N LEU A 72 9.32 4.39 7.26
CA LEU A 72 8.16 4.38 8.16
C LEU A 72 8.55 4.32 9.64
N SER A 73 9.80 4.03 9.99
CA SER A 73 10.24 4.02 11.38
C SER A 73 10.32 5.44 11.95
N ASN A 74 9.87 5.61 13.19
CA ASN A 74 10.08 6.80 14.00
C ASN A 74 11.33 6.72 14.88
N GLU A 75 12.04 5.58 14.88
CA GLU A 75 13.30 5.44 15.61
C GLU A 75 14.35 6.45 15.12
N GLU A 76 15.03 7.08 16.09
CA GLU A 76 16.14 8.01 15.86
C GLU A 76 17.41 7.49 16.57
N GLY A 77 18.59 7.92 16.08
CA GLY A 77 19.88 7.55 16.67
C GLY A 77 20.73 6.61 15.83
N THR A 78 21.83 6.12 16.40
CA THR A 78 22.85 5.31 15.71
C THR A 78 22.38 3.89 15.36
N ASP A 79 21.35 3.40 16.04
CA ASP A 79 20.81 2.05 15.87
C ASP A 79 19.43 2.04 15.17
N ALA A 80 19.02 3.19 14.60
CA ALA A 80 17.72 3.35 13.97
C ALA A 80 17.54 2.41 12.77
N SER A 81 16.48 1.60 12.81
CA SER A 81 16.16 0.68 11.72
C SER A 81 15.33 1.36 10.64
N THR A 82 15.62 1.06 9.38
CA THR A 82 14.82 1.55 8.24
C THR A 82 13.72 0.54 7.91
N LEU A 83 12.47 0.98 8.01
CA LEU A 83 11.31 0.20 7.60
C LEU A 83 10.71 0.78 6.31
N LYS A 84 10.56 -0.05 5.27
CA LYS A 84 9.96 0.37 3.98
C LYS A 84 8.81 -0.52 3.60
N ASN A 85 7.75 0.10 3.09
CA ASN A 85 6.58 -0.60 2.57
C ASN A 85 6.84 -1.17 1.17
N ARG A 86 6.25 -2.33 0.89
CA ARG A 86 6.15 -2.91 -0.45
C ARG A 86 4.86 -3.70 -0.56
N GLY A 87 4.14 -3.55 -1.66
CA GLY A 87 2.83 -4.18 -1.79
C GLY A 87 2.43 -4.45 -3.23
N VAL A 88 1.54 -5.41 -3.39
CA VAL A 88 0.82 -5.64 -4.65
C VAL A 88 -0.61 -5.18 -4.45
N ASN A 89 -1.06 -4.28 -5.32
CA ASN A 89 -2.43 -3.82 -5.40
C ASN A 89 -3.12 -4.51 -6.57
N VAL A 90 -4.36 -4.96 -6.34
CA VAL A 90 -5.23 -5.54 -7.36
C VAL A 90 -6.53 -4.76 -7.33
N ALA A 91 -6.94 -4.23 -8.48
CA ALA A 91 -8.15 -3.44 -8.63
C ALA A 91 -9.07 -4.04 -9.69
N LEU A 92 -10.37 -3.95 -9.43
CA LEU A 92 -11.45 -4.31 -10.34
C LEU A 92 -12.46 -3.17 -10.33
N GLY A 93 -12.93 -2.76 -11.50
CA GLY A 93 -13.89 -1.66 -11.57
C GLY A 93 -14.61 -1.56 -12.90
N ILE A 94 -15.54 -0.61 -12.96
CA ILE A 94 -16.28 -0.22 -14.15
C ILE A 94 -16.14 1.29 -14.36
N LEU A 95 -15.79 1.68 -15.58
CA LEU A 95 -15.79 3.07 -16.03
C LEU A 95 -17.10 3.34 -16.77
N PHE A 96 -17.84 4.35 -16.30
CA PHE A 96 -19.03 4.85 -16.98
C PHE A 96 -18.67 6.12 -17.76
N PRO A 97 -18.98 6.21 -19.06
CA PRO A 97 -18.89 7.47 -19.78
C PRO A 97 -19.95 8.43 -19.23
N ILE A 98 -19.54 9.66 -18.90
CA ILE A 98 -20.45 10.73 -18.49
C ILE A 98 -20.52 11.77 -19.61
N GLY A 99 -21.61 11.73 -20.39
CA GLY A 99 -21.90 12.64 -21.49
C GLY A 99 -22.05 11.93 -22.85
N GLU A 100 -23.18 12.17 -23.52
CA GLU A 100 -23.26 12.18 -24.99
C GLU A 100 -22.90 13.59 -25.50
#